data_AF-A0A7K7S9R9-F1
#
_entry.id   AF-A0A7K7S9R9-F1
#
_cell.length_a   1.000
_cell.length_b   1.000
_cell.length_c   1.000
_cell.angle_alpha   90.00
_cell.angle_beta   90.00
_cell.angle_gamma   90.00
#
_symmetry.space_group_name_H-M   'P 1'
#
loop_
_entity.id
_entity.type
_entity.pdbx_description
1 polymer ?
#
loop_
_entity_poly.entity_id
_entity_poly.type
_entity_poly.pdbx_seq_one_letter_code
_entity_poly.pdbx_strand_id
1 'polypeptide(L)'
;RFYWDLIMLLLMVGNLIILPVGITFFKDENTPPWIVFNVLSDTFFLADLVLNFRTGIVVEDNTEIILDPHTIKMKYLKSWFLVDFISSIPVDYIFLIVDLETQVDSDVYKTARALRIVRFTKILSLLRLLRLSRLIRYIHQWEEIFHMTYDLASAVVRIFNLIGMMLLLCHWDGCLQFLVPMLQDFPKDCWVSKNHMVVSAQTGVYSHALFKAMSHMLCIGYGQQAPEGMTDVWLTMLSMIVGATCYAMFIGHATALIQSLDSSRRQYQEKYKQVEQYMSFHKLPGDTRQRIHEYYEHRYQGKMFDEENILGELSEPLKE
;
A
#
# COMPACT_ATOMS: atom_id res chain seq x y z
N ARG A 1 21.62 7.21 -6.79
CA ARG A 1 20.14 7.34 -6.80
C ARG A 1 19.49 6.06 -6.27
N PHE A 2 19.74 4.90 -6.87
CA PHE A 2 19.25 3.59 -6.39
C PHE A 2 19.35 3.36 -4.86
N TYR A 3 20.56 3.46 -4.27
CA TYR A 3 20.71 3.29 -2.81
C TYR A 3 19.98 4.34 -1.98
N TRP A 4 19.85 5.57 -2.50
CA TRP A 4 19.09 6.62 -1.84
C TRP A 4 17.59 6.29 -1.84
N ASP A 5 17.06 5.84 -2.97
CA ASP A 5 15.66 5.41 -3.07
C ASP A 5 15.37 4.21 -2.15
N LEU A 6 16.31 3.27 -2.02
CA LEU A 6 16.20 2.16 -1.06
C LEU A 6 16.15 2.64 0.40
N ILE A 7 17.04 3.57 0.78
CA ILE A 7 17.04 4.17 2.12
C ILE A 7 15.73 4.92 2.36
N MET A 8 15.26 5.71 1.39
CA MET A 8 14.00 6.43 1.47
C MET A 8 12.80 5.50 1.58
N LEU A 9 12.81 4.37 0.86
CA LEU A 9 11.75 3.35 0.94
C LEU A 9 11.69 2.74 2.34
N LEU A 10 12.83 2.33 2.90
CA LEU A 10 12.89 1.79 4.27
C LEU A 10 12.44 2.82 5.31
N LEU A 11 12.94 4.06 5.19
CA LEU A 11 12.55 5.15 6.08
C LEU A 11 11.05 5.44 5.98
N MET A 12 10.50 5.46 4.77
CA MET A 12 9.09 5.76 4.52
C MET A 12 8.17 4.67 5.04
N VAL A 13 8.48 3.39 4.81
CA VAL A 13 7.73 2.27 5.41
C VAL A 13 7.76 2.38 6.94
N GLY A 14 8.93 2.62 7.54
CA GLY A 14 9.05 2.83 8.98
C GLY A 14 8.20 3.99 9.49
N ASN A 15 8.20 5.13 8.79
CA ASN A 15 7.40 6.29 9.16
C ASN A 15 5.89 6.03 9.06
N LEU A 16 5.43 5.38 7.98
CA LEU A 16 4.00 5.12 7.77
C LEU A 16 3.44 4.11 8.80
N ILE A 17 4.30 3.33 9.47
CA ILE A 17 3.94 2.44 10.58
C ILE A 17 4.07 3.15 11.93
N ILE A 18 5.19 3.84 12.18
CA ILE A 18 5.49 4.42 13.50
C ILE A 18 4.65 5.67 13.78
N LEU A 19 4.43 6.53 12.79
CA LEU A 19 3.77 7.83 12.98
C LEU A 19 2.32 7.68 13.47
N PRO A 20 1.42 6.89 12.84
CA PRO A 20 0.08 6.70 13.34
C PRO A 20 0.07 6.20 14.78
N VAL A 21 0.90 5.20 15.11
CA VAL A 21 0.97 4.62 16.45
C VAL A 21 1.38 5.65 17.48
N GLY A 22 2.41 6.44 17.20
CA GLY A 22 2.88 7.45 18.14
C GLY A 22 1.87 8.58 18.34
N ILE A 23 1.22 9.05 17.27
CA ILE A 23 0.18 10.09 17.34
C ILE A 23 -1.04 9.62 18.14
N THR A 24 -1.40 8.34 18.03
CA THR A 24 -2.64 7.82 18.63
C THR A 24 -2.45 7.26 20.03
N PHE A 25 -1.41 6.45 20.26
CA PHE A 25 -1.28 5.68 21.50
C PHE A 25 -0.29 6.30 22.51
N PHE A 26 0.69 7.10 22.08
CA PHE A 26 1.62 7.73 23.01
C PHE A 26 0.98 8.95 23.67
N LYS A 27 0.97 8.96 25.01
CA LYS A 27 0.42 10.06 25.82
C LYS A 27 1.34 11.28 25.82
N ASP A 28 2.65 11.04 25.90
CA ASP A 28 3.69 12.07 25.87
C ASP A 28 4.49 11.98 24.57
N GLU A 29 4.08 12.75 23.58
CA GLU A 29 4.79 12.84 22.29
C GLU A 29 6.08 13.67 22.40
N ASN A 30 6.27 14.44 23.48
CA ASN A 30 7.44 15.32 23.63
C ASN A 30 8.69 14.62 24.19
N THR A 31 8.77 13.29 24.09
CA THR A 31 9.96 12.57 24.55
C THR A 31 11.14 12.83 23.60
N PRO A 32 12.38 12.98 24.11
CA PRO A 32 13.55 13.24 23.27
C PRO A 32 13.74 12.23 22.11
N PRO A 33 13.54 10.90 22.30
CA PRO A 33 13.67 9.94 21.20
C PRO A 33 12.65 10.16 20.07
N TRP A 34 11.41 10.53 20.40
CA TRP A 34 10.37 10.79 19.40
C TRP A 34 10.69 12.03 18.57
N ILE A 35 11.13 13.11 19.23
CA ILE A 35 11.52 14.34 18.55
C ILE A 35 12.72 14.09 17.63
N VAL A 36 13.75 13.38 18.11
CA VAL A 36 14.92 13.03 17.29
C VAL A 36 14.52 12.21 16.07
N PHE A 37 13.66 11.21 16.24
CA PHE A 37 13.15 10.40 15.13
C PHE A 37 12.42 11.26 14.08
N ASN A 38 11.51 12.13 14.51
CA ASN A 38 10.76 12.99 13.61
C ASN A 38 11.65 14.00 12.88
N VAL A 39 12.51 14.72 13.59
CA VAL A 39 13.41 15.72 12.99
C VAL A 39 14.37 15.07 11.99
N LEU A 40 14.94 13.91 12.34
CA LEU A 40 15.80 13.17 11.44
C LEU A 40 15.03 12.73 10.19
N SER A 41 13.86 12.11 10.38
CA SER A 41 12.98 11.71 9.28
C SER A 41 12.64 12.87 8.34
N ASP A 42 12.15 13.98 8.90
CA ASP A 42 11.75 15.18 8.15
C ASP A 42 12.94 15.78 7.39
N THR A 43 14.15 15.73 7.95
CA THR A 43 15.40 16.16 7.29
C THR A 43 15.70 15.31 6.05
N PHE A 44 15.56 13.98 6.13
CA PHE A 44 15.75 13.10 4.96
C PHE A 44 14.69 13.35 3.88
N PHE A 45 13.43 13.57 4.24
CA PHE A 45 12.36 13.88 3.28
C PHE A 45 12.57 15.23 2.60
N LEU A 46 13.07 16.24 3.33
CA LEU A 46 13.42 17.53 2.78
C LEU A 46 14.63 17.44 1.84
N ALA A 47 15.65 16.65 2.20
CA ALA A 47 16.78 16.37 1.32
C ALA A 47 16.32 15.67 0.02
N ASP A 48 15.43 14.68 0.13
CA ASP A 48 14.86 13.99 -1.03
C ASP A 48 14.06 14.94 -1.93
N LEU A 49 13.28 15.86 -1.34
CA LEU A 49 12.57 16.91 -2.09
C LEU A 49 13.55 17.76 -2.93
N VAL A 50 14.67 18.17 -2.35
CA VAL A 50 15.71 18.94 -3.08
C VAL A 50 16.37 18.10 -4.17
N LEU A 51 16.66 16.83 -3.88
CA LEU A 51 17.24 15.90 -4.86
C LEU A 51 16.30 15.64 -6.04
N ASN A 52 14.98 15.62 -5.82
CA ASN A 52 13.99 15.43 -6.89
C ASN A 52 13.99 16.55 -7.93
N PHE A 53 14.45 17.76 -7.59
CA PHE A 53 14.69 18.83 -8.58
C PHE A 53 15.90 18.58 -9.49
N ARG A 54 16.75 17.60 -9.16
CA ARG A 54 17.97 17.23 -9.89
C ARG A 54 17.91 15.82 -10.48
N THR A 55 16.84 15.06 -10.22
CA THR A 55 16.66 13.71 -10.76
C THR A 55 16.14 13.80 -12.19
N GLY A 56 16.84 13.12 -13.12
CA GLY A 56 16.42 13.03 -14.52
C GLY A 56 15.09 12.29 -14.67
N ILE A 57 14.27 12.72 -15.64
CA ILE A 57 12.95 12.14 -15.90
C ILE A 57 13.07 11.23 -17.11
N VAL A 58 12.76 9.94 -16.93
CA VAL A 58 12.64 8.99 -18.03
C VAL A 58 11.31 9.25 -18.74
N VAL A 59 11.34 9.40 -20.06
CA VAL A 59 10.15 9.56 -20.90
C VAL A 59 9.60 8.17 -21.23
N GLU A 60 8.28 8.02 -21.34
CA GLU A 60 7.54 6.74 -21.46
C GLU A 60 8.05 5.80 -22.57
N ASP A 61 8.71 6.32 -23.61
CA ASP A 61 9.30 5.51 -24.68
C ASP A 61 10.73 4.99 -24.38
N ASN A 62 11.25 5.22 -23.17
CA ASN A 62 12.52 4.72 -22.62
C ASN A 62 13.79 4.99 -23.45
N THR A 63 13.72 5.78 -24.52
CA THR A 63 14.86 6.08 -25.39
C THR A 63 15.66 7.31 -24.92
N GLU A 64 15.03 8.23 -24.20
CA GLU A 64 15.66 9.49 -23.78
C GLU A 64 15.41 9.82 -22.31
N ILE A 65 16.47 10.25 -21.62
CA ILE A 65 16.43 10.75 -20.24
C ILE A 65 16.58 12.26 -20.29
N ILE A 66 15.54 12.98 -19.83
CA ILE A 66 15.59 14.44 -19.75
C ILE A 66 16.47 14.84 -18.58
N LEU A 67 17.63 15.45 -18.88
CA LEU A 67 18.60 15.95 -17.90
C LEU A 67 18.59 17.48 -17.76
N ASP A 68 17.83 18.20 -18.57
CA ASP A 68 17.73 19.67 -18.49
C ASP A 68 17.09 20.11 -17.16
N PRO A 69 17.82 20.84 -16.28
CA PRO A 69 17.32 21.23 -14.97
C PRO A 69 16.09 22.13 -15.03
N HIS A 70 15.95 22.98 -16.06
CA HIS A 70 14.80 23.87 -16.19
C HIS A 70 13.52 23.06 -16.48
N THR A 71 13.61 22.12 -17.43
CA THR A 71 12.50 21.22 -17.77
C THR A 71 12.11 20.32 -16.58
N ILE A 72 13.09 19.73 -15.88
CA ILE A 72 12.84 18.91 -14.67
C ILE A 72 12.08 19.72 -13.62
N LYS A 73 12.57 20.92 -13.28
CA LYS A 73 11.94 21.80 -12.30
C LYS A 73 10.50 22.12 -12.66
N MET A 74 10.23 22.53 -13.90
CA MET A 74 8.88 22.92 -14.32
C MET A 74 7.91 21.73 -14.33
N LYS A 75 8.36 20.55 -14.75
CA LYS A 75 7.53 19.34 -14.74
C LYS A 75 7.24 18.87 -13.31
N TYR A 76 8.22 18.94 -12.41
CA TYR A 76 8.04 18.57 -11.01
C TYR A 76 7.11 19.53 -10.25
N LEU A 77 7.28 20.85 -10.45
CA LEU A 77 6.44 21.88 -9.82
C LEU A 77 4.96 21.78 -10.23
N LYS A 78 4.67 21.39 -11.48
CA LYS A 78 3.29 21.24 -11.98
C LYS A 78 2.60 19.95 -11.54
N SER A 79 3.35 18.95 -11.07
CA SER A 79 2.82 17.62 -10.77
C SER A 79 2.81 17.35 -9.26
N TRP A 80 3.92 16.82 -8.73
CA TRP A 80 3.96 16.20 -7.40
C TRP A 80 4.51 17.10 -6.30
N PHE A 81 5.07 18.26 -6.66
CA PHE A 81 5.73 19.15 -5.70
C PHE A 81 4.86 19.52 -4.51
N LEU A 82 3.59 19.89 -4.71
CA LEU A 82 2.72 20.36 -3.63
C LEU A 82 2.51 19.28 -2.55
N VAL A 83 2.22 18.05 -2.97
CA VAL A 83 2.02 16.91 -2.06
C VAL A 83 3.33 16.57 -1.35
N ASP A 84 4.43 16.51 -2.10
CA ASP A 84 5.74 16.21 -1.54
C ASP A 84 6.19 17.27 -0.52
N PHE A 85 5.98 18.55 -0.81
CA PHE A 85 6.30 19.68 0.07
C PHE A 85 5.51 19.63 1.38
N ILE A 86 4.18 19.52 1.30
CA ILE A 86 3.30 19.44 2.49
C ILE A 86 3.67 18.24 3.35
N SER A 87 4.00 17.11 2.73
CA SER A 87 4.35 15.88 3.43
C SER A 87 5.76 15.89 4.07
N SER A 88 6.65 16.79 3.63
CA SER A 88 8.04 16.87 4.09
C SER A 88 8.26 17.93 5.16
N ILE A 89 7.36 18.91 5.29
CA ILE A 89 7.49 19.99 6.27
C ILE A 89 6.92 19.56 7.64
N PRO A 90 7.64 19.83 8.74
CA PRO A 90 7.14 19.63 10.10
C PRO A 90 6.12 20.72 10.50
N VAL A 91 4.92 20.68 9.91
CA VAL A 91 3.87 21.71 10.13
C VAL A 91 3.44 21.76 11.61
N ASP A 92 3.44 20.62 12.28
CA ASP A 92 3.14 20.46 13.71
C ASP A 92 4.14 21.20 14.61
N TYR A 93 5.46 21.06 14.36
CA TYR A 93 6.48 21.77 15.13
C TYR A 93 6.48 23.28 14.86
N ILE A 94 6.26 23.70 13.60
CA ILE A 94 6.16 25.12 13.25
C ILE A 94 4.98 25.76 13.99
N PHE A 95 3.82 25.09 13.98
CA PHE A 95 2.64 25.57 14.70
C PHE A 95 2.88 25.65 16.21
N LEU A 96 3.57 24.66 16.79
CA LEU A 96 3.91 24.64 18.22
C LEU A 96 4.82 25.81 18.60
N ILE A 97 5.84 26.13 17.79
CA ILE A 97 6.77 27.24 18.04
C ILE A 97 6.03 28.59 17.95
N VAL A 98 5.20 28.77 16.92
CA VAL A 98 4.40 30.00 16.75
C VAL A 98 3.43 30.18 17.92
N ASP A 99 2.77 29.11 18.38
CA ASP A 99 1.88 29.19 19.53
C ASP A 99 2.66 29.51 20.81
N LEU A 100 3.85 28.90 21.02
CA LEU A 100 4.71 29.17 22.17
C LEU A 100 5.13 30.65 22.24
N GLU A 101 5.48 31.25 21.10
CA GLU A 101 5.80 32.69 21.02
C GLU A 101 4.58 33.56 21.34
N THR A 102 3.39 33.22 20.84
CA THR A 102 2.17 34.00 21.13
C THR A 102 1.65 33.83 22.56
N GLN A 103 1.96 32.72 23.24
CA GLN A 103 1.56 32.48 24.63
C GLN A 103 2.38 33.29 25.65
N VAL A 104 3.53 33.85 25.26
CA VAL A 104 4.30 34.77 26.11
C VAL A 104 3.53 36.06 26.43
N ASP A 105 2.48 36.38 25.65
CA ASP A 105 1.74 37.66 25.76
C ASP A 105 0.31 37.59 26.35
N SER A 106 -0.26 36.42 26.71
CA SER A 106 -1.65 36.41 27.22
C SER A 106 -2.01 35.26 28.17
N ASP A 107 -2.25 35.63 29.44
CA ASP A 107 -2.29 34.69 30.57
C ASP A 107 -3.64 33.99 30.86
N VAL A 108 -4.70 34.17 30.05
CA VAL A 108 -6.09 33.97 30.56
C VAL A 108 -6.95 32.89 29.85
N TYR A 109 -6.46 32.11 28.89
CA TYR A 109 -7.26 31.03 28.25
C TYR A 109 -6.56 29.65 28.19
N LYS A 110 -5.88 29.26 29.27
CA LYS A 110 -4.80 28.25 29.26
C LYS A 110 -5.16 26.76 29.11
N THR A 111 -6.38 26.30 29.37
CA THR A 111 -6.67 24.83 29.39
C THR A 111 -7.52 24.33 28.24
N ALA A 112 -8.69 24.94 27.99
CA ALA A 112 -9.58 24.52 26.89
C ALA A 112 -8.99 24.83 25.50
N ARG A 113 -8.23 25.93 25.37
CA ARG A 113 -7.53 26.29 24.14
C ARG A 113 -6.34 25.36 23.89
N ALA A 114 -5.56 25.05 24.93
CA ALA A 114 -4.42 24.14 24.85
C ALA A 114 -4.83 22.72 24.41
N LEU A 115 -5.93 22.18 24.94
CA LEU A 115 -6.45 20.87 24.50
C LEU A 115 -6.86 20.86 23.02
N ARG A 116 -7.51 21.92 22.55
CA ARG A 116 -7.89 22.06 21.13
C ARG A 116 -6.66 22.16 20.22
N ILE A 117 -5.63 22.88 20.67
CA ILE A 117 -4.36 23.04 19.97
C ILE A 117 -3.64 21.70 19.85
N VAL A 118 -3.53 20.92 20.92
CA VAL A 118 -2.91 19.58 20.89
C VAL A 118 -3.65 18.62 19.94
N ARG A 119 -4.99 18.69 19.88
CA ARG A 119 -5.76 17.90 18.90
C ARG A 119 -5.48 18.35 17.47
N PHE A 120 -5.33 19.65 17.25
CA PHE A 120 -5.05 20.20 15.93
C PHE A 120 -3.64 19.85 15.45
N THR A 121 -2.62 19.89 16.32
CA THR A 121 -1.25 19.46 15.96
C THR A 121 -1.19 17.99 15.61
N LYS A 122 -1.95 17.12 16.30
CA LYS A 122 -2.10 15.70 15.94
C LYS A 122 -2.73 15.49 14.56
N ILE A 123 -3.69 16.33 14.16
CA ILE A 123 -4.28 16.26 12.81
C ILE A 123 -3.26 16.73 11.75
N LEU A 124 -2.50 17.79 12.04
CA LEU A 124 -1.47 18.31 11.14
C LEU A 124 -0.33 17.31 10.93
N SER A 125 0.07 16.56 11.97
CA SER A 125 1.10 15.54 11.84
C SER A 125 0.67 14.36 10.95
N LEU A 126 -0.64 14.11 10.77
CA LEU A 126 -1.16 13.14 9.79
C LEU A 126 -0.93 13.57 8.33
N LEU A 127 -0.62 14.84 8.05
CA LEU A 127 -0.22 15.25 6.70
C LEU A 127 1.04 14.51 6.21
N ARG A 128 1.86 14.00 7.13
CA ARG A 128 3.01 13.15 6.83
C ARG A 128 2.60 11.82 6.18
N LEU A 129 1.35 11.36 6.34
CA LEU A 129 0.84 10.17 5.66
C LEU A 129 0.71 10.36 4.14
N LEU A 130 0.69 11.60 3.64
CA LEU A 130 0.75 11.90 2.21
C LEU A 130 2.04 11.40 1.53
N ARG A 131 3.06 11.05 2.33
CA ARG A 131 4.27 10.33 1.88
C ARG A 131 3.94 9.01 1.19
N LEU A 132 2.77 8.40 1.46
CA LEU A 132 2.29 7.21 0.75
C LEU A 132 2.29 7.40 -0.78
N SER A 133 2.01 8.62 -1.26
CA SER A 133 2.08 8.91 -2.70
C SER A 133 3.47 8.66 -3.27
N ARG A 134 4.53 9.04 -2.53
CA ARG A 134 5.93 8.82 -2.92
C ARG A 134 6.29 7.33 -2.82
N LEU A 135 5.78 6.63 -1.80
CA LEU A 135 5.98 5.18 -1.66
C LEU A 135 5.42 4.42 -2.86
N ILE A 136 4.19 4.74 -3.28
CA ILE A 136 3.57 4.10 -4.45
C ILE A 136 4.40 4.34 -5.71
N ARG A 137 4.88 5.58 -5.93
CA ARG A 137 5.73 5.91 -7.09
C ARG A 137 7.04 5.13 -7.07
N TYR A 138 7.70 5.05 -5.91
CA TYR A 138 8.94 4.29 -5.78
C TYR A 138 8.69 2.80 -6.00
N ILE A 139 7.68 2.21 -5.37
CA ILE A 139 7.35 0.79 -5.60
C ILE A 139 7.08 0.52 -7.08
N HIS A 140 6.34 1.39 -7.77
CA HIS A 140 6.04 1.20 -9.19
C HIS A 140 7.29 1.30 -10.07
N GLN A 141 8.13 2.31 -9.85
CA GLN A 141 9.40 2.45 -10.57
C GLN A 141 10.32 1.24 -10.35
N TRP A 142 10.35 0.70 -9.13
CA TRP A 142 11.11 -0.50 -8.82
C TRP A 142 10.49 -1.76 -9.45
N GLU A 143 9.16 -1.86 -9.47
CA GLU A 143 8.44 -2.94 -10.13
C GLU A 143 8.76 -2.98 -11.62
N GLU A 144 8.78 -1.84 -12.32
CA GLU A 144 9.19 -1.73 -13.73
C GLU A 144 10.62 -2.22 -13.96
N ILE A 145 11.57 -1.80 -13.10
CA ILE A 145 12.97 -2.23 -13.19
C ILE A 145 13.08 -3.75 -12.99
N PHE A 146 12.36 -4.33 -12.02
CA PHE A 146 12.39 -5.78 -11.77
C PHE A 146 11.70 -6.57 -12.87
N HIS A 147 10.63 -6.05 -13.45
CA HIS A 147 9.89 -6.69 -14.54
C HIS A 147 10.76 -6.94 -15.77
N MET A 148 11.70 -6.03 -16.06
CA MET A 148 12.68 -6.19 -17.14
C MET A 148 13.70 -7.31 -16.87
N THR A 149 13.86 -7.72 -15.61
CA THR A 149 14.85 -8.73 -15.21
C THR A 149 14.26 -10.12 -14.90
N TYR A 150 12.98 -10.21 -14.52
CA TYR A 150 12.35 -11.45 -14.05
C TYR A 150 10.83 -11.53 -14.38
N ASP A 151 10.46 -12.11 -15.53
CA ASP A 151 9.05 -12.17 -15.99
C ASP A 151 8.09 -12.94 -15.06
N LEU A 152 8.48 -14.11 -14.54
CA LEU A 152 7.64 -14.88 -13.61
C LEU A 152 7.46 -14.17 -12.26
N ALA A 153 8.35 -13.22 -11.93
CA ALA A 153 8.31 -12.49 -10.68
C ALA A 153 7.25 -11.38 -10.69
N SER A 154 6.75 -10.93 -11.84
CA SER A 154 5.83 -9.77 -11.89
C SER A 154 4.50 -10.01 -11.17
N ALA A 155 3.80 -11.11 -11.48
CA ALA A 155 2.54 -11.44 -10.82
C ALA A 155 2.73 -11.67 -9.31
N VAL A 156 3.88 -12.23 -8.93
CA VAL A 156 4.29 -12.46 -7.55
C VAL A 156 4.58 -11.14 -6.82
N VAL A 157 5.32 -10.23 -7.44
CA VAL A 157 5.62 -8.89 -6.90
C VAL A 157 4.33 -8.09 -6.70
N ARG A 158 3.41 -8.13 -7.67
CA ARG A 158 2.09 -7.47 -7.57
C ARG A 158 1.28 -7.95 -6.38
N ILE A 159 1.22 -9.27 -6.14
CA ILE A 159 0.47 -9.80 -4.98
C ILE A 159 1.14 -9.42 -3.66
N PHE A 160 2.48 -9.42 -3.58
CA PHE A 160 3.19 -8.97 -2.39
C PHE A 160 2.99 -7.47 -2.11
N ASN A 161 3.04 -6.63 -3.15
CA ASN A 161 2.75 -5.20 -3.05
C ASN A 161 1.33 -4.96 -2.55
N LEU A 162 0.35 -5.71 -3.07
CA LEU A 162 -1.04 -5.64 -2.61
C LEU A 162 -1.20 -6.07 -1.15
N ILE A 163 -0.59 -7.20 -0.74
CA ILE A 163 -0.61 -7.66 0.65
C ILE A 163 0.01 -6.59 1.57
N GLY A 164 1.16 -6.01 1.18
CA GLY A 164 1.79 -4.93 1.91
C GLY A 164 0.87 -3.70 2.08
N MET A 165 0.20 -3.29 1.01
CA MET A 165 -0.77 -2.19 1.05
C MET A 165 -1.97 -2.53 1.94
N MET A 166 -2.51 -3.74 1.87
CA MET A 166 -3.61 -4.19 2.73
C MET A 166 -3.23 -4.17 4.21
N LEU A 167 -2.03 -4.64 4.56
CA LEU A 167 -1.52 -4.59 5.93
C LEU A 167 -1.37 -3.15 6.43
N LEU A 168 -0.86 -2.25 5.59
CA LEU A 168 -0.74 -0.83 5.93
C LEU A 168 -2.10 -0.16 6.12
N LEU A 169 -3.06 -0.42 5.23
CA LEU A 169 -4.42 0.12 5.36
C LEU A 169 -5.14 -0.43 6.59
N CYS A 170 -4.99 -1.73 6.88
CA CYS A 170 -5.52 -2.34 8.10
C CYS A 170 -4.91 -1.71 9.37
N HIS A 171 -3.61 -1.45 9.34
CA HIS A 171 -2.91 -0.74 10.40
C HIS A 171 -3.43 0.69 10.61
N TRP A 172 -3.59 1.46 9.54
CA TRP A 172 -4.12 2.82 9.59
C TRP A 172 -5.57 2.88 10.03
N ASP A 173 -6.39 1.96 9.55
CA ASP A 173 -7.77 1.85 10.00
C ASP A 173 -7.81 1.53 11.50
N GLY A 174 -7.00 0.59 11.99
CA GLY A 174 -6.89 0.32 13.42
C GLY A 174 -6.49 1.56 14.23
N CYS A 175 -5.50 2.32 13.76
CA CYS A 175 -5.11 3.58 14.40
C CYS A 175 -6.25 4.62 14.36
N LEU A 176 -6.96 4.74 13.24
CA LEU A 176 -8.09 5.67 13.07
C LEU A 176 -9.26 5.32 14.00
N GLN A 177 -9.60 4.04 14.13
CA GLN A 177 -10.66 3.53 15.01
C GLN A 177 -10.41 3.89 16.48
N PHE A 178 -9.14 4.03 16.89
CA PHE A 178 -8.78 4.51 18.23
C PHE A 178 -8.60 6.04 18.30
N LEU A 179 -8.05 6.65 17.26
CA LEU A 179 -7.78 8.08 17.17
C LEU A 179 -9.05 8.91 17.38
N VAL A 180 -10.15 8.55 16.72
CA VAL A 180 -11.36 9.36 16.76
C VAL A 180 -12.00 9.37 18.15
N PRO A 181 -12.20 8.24 18.84
CA PRO A 181 -12.61 8.24 20.26
C PRO A 181 -11.65 9.03 21.15
N MET A 182 -10.33 8.95 20.91
CA MET A 182 -9.34 9.71 21.67
C MET A 182 -9.51 11.24 21.49
N LEU A 183 -9.80 11.71 20.27
CA LEU A 183 -10.07 13.14 19.99
C LEU A 183 -11.41 13.62 20.60
N GLN A 184 -12.32 12.71 20.92
CA GLN A 184 -13.62 12.95 21.55
C GLN A 184 -13.61 12.76 23.07
N ASP A 185 -12.43 12.58 23.69
CA ASP A 185 -12.27 12.29 25.13
C ASP A 185 -12.98 11.01 25.59
N PHE A 186 -12.99 9.98 24.74
CA PHE A 186 -13.55 8.65 25.03
C PHE A 186 -15.00 8.67 25.54
N PRO A 187 -15.98 9.04 24.69
CA PRO A 187 -17.37 9.12 25.11
C PRO A 187 -17.88 7.73 25.56
N LYS A 188 -18.92 7.70 26.42
CA LYS A 188 -19.36 6.46 27.08
C LYS A 188 -19.88 5.38 26.12
N ASP A 189 -20.35 5.80 24.96
CA ASP A 189 -20.92 4.96 23.91
C ASP A 189 -19.87 4.42 22.92
N CYS A 190 -18.61 4.87 22.99
CA CYS A 190 -17.55 4.35 22.14
C CYS A 190 -17.04 2.97 22.59
N TRP A 191 -16.51 2.22 21.64
CA TRP A 191 -15.99 0.88 21.86
C TRP A 191 -14.87 0.81 22.92
N VAL A 192 -14.03 1.84 23.06
CA VAL A 192 -12.94 1.89 24.04
C VAL A 192 -13.50 1.96 25.47
N SER A 193 -14.47 2.85 25.70
CA SER A 193 -15.08 3.06 27.01
C SER A 193 -15.92 1.86 27.45
N LYS A 194 -16.67 1.26 26.51
CA LYS A 194 -17.48 0.06 26.78
C LYS A 194 -16.67 -1.16 27.15
N ASN A 195 -15.52 -1.33 26.52
CA ASN A 195 -14.63 -2.44 26.82
C ASN A 195 -13.70 -2.14 28.01
N HIS A 196 -13.90 -1.00 28.71
CA HIS A 196 -13.08 -0.56 29.84
C HIS A 196 -11.58 -0.44 29.51
N MET A 197 -11.24 -0.06 28.27
CA MET A 197 -9.87 -0.04 27.75
C MET A 197 -9.18 1.34 27.80
N VAL A 198 -9.83 2.35 28.37
CA VAL A 198 -9.29 3.74 28.43
C VAL A 198 -7.97 3.84 29.22
N VAL A 199 -7.80 2.99 30.24
CA VAL A 199 -6.62 2.97 31.14
C VAL A 199 -5.74 1.75 30.90
N SER A 200 -6.06 0.92 29.91
CA SER A 200 -5.28 -0.30 29.60
C SER A 200 -3.91 0.01 29.01
N ALA A 201 -3.02 -0.99 29.03
CA ALA A 201 -1.70 -0.90 28.40
C ALA A 201 -1.85 -0.61 26.89
N GLN A 202 -1.01 0.30 26.37
CA GLN A 202 -1.04 0.77 24.98
C GLN A 202 -1.01 -0.39 23.97
N THR A 203 -0.18 -1.40 24.23
CA THR A 203 -0.07 -2.60 23.38
C THR A 203 -1.38 -3.38 23.30
N GLY A 204 -2.11 -3.50 24.42
CA GLY A 204 -3.41 -4.18 24.45
C GLY A 204 -4.45 -3.44 23.63
N VAL A 205 -4.54 -2.11 23.81
CA VAL A 205 -5.50 -1.28 23.08
C VAL A 205 -5.21 -1.26 21.58
N TYR A 206 -3.94 -1.13 21.18
CA TYR A 206 -3.52 -1.23 19.79
C TYR A 206 -3.91 -2.60 19.18
N SER A 207 -3.66 -3.69 19.91
CA SER A 207 -3.97 -5.05 19.43
C SER A 207 -5.48 -5.23 19.22
N HIS A 208 -6.32 -4.72 20.12
CA HIS A 208 -7.77 -4.74 19.96
C HIS A 208 -8.26 -3.84 18.82
N ALA A 209 -7.67 -2.66 18.64
CA ALA A 209 -8.01 -1.76 17.54
C ALA A 209 -7.64 -2.37 16.18
N LEU A 210 -6.45 -2.98 16.08
CA LEU A 210 -6.01 -3.70 14.89
C LEU A 210 -6.87 -4.93 14.62
N PHE A 211 -7.24 -5.69 15.65
CA PHE A 211 -8.17 -6.82 15.51
C PHE A 211 -9.52 -6.38 14.94
N LYS A 212 -10.07 -5.26 15.44
CA LYS A 212 -11.32 -4.68 14.93
C LYS A 212 -11.20 -4.24 13.47
N ALA A 213 -10.13 -3.57 13.09
CA ALA A 213 -9.88 -3.17 11.70
C ALA A 213 -9.71 -4.40 10.78
N MET A 214 -8.94 -5.39 11.23
CA MET A 214 -8.70 -6.63 10.49
C MET A 214 -9.98 -7.44 10.30
N SER A 215 -10.88 -7.48 11.28
CA SER A 215 -12.15 -8.18 11.18
C SER A 215 -13.08 -7.54 10.14
N HIS A 216 -13.02 -6.22 9.94
CA HIS A 216 -13.71 -5.56 8.82
C HIS A 216 -13.00 -5.82 7.49
N MET A 217 -11.67 -5.74 7.46
CA MET A 217 -10.84 -5.98 6.26
C MET A 217 -11.05 -7.38 5.65
N LEU A 218 -11.14 -8.40 6.50
CA LEU A 218 -11.28 -9.80 6.09
C LEU A 218 -12.75 -10.29 6.11
N CYS A 219 -13.71 -9.36 6.19
CA CYS A 219 -15.15 -9.67 6.14
C CYS A 219 -15.63 -10.64 7.25
N ILE A 220 -15.06 -10.57 8.45
CA ILE A 220 -15.41 -11.44 9.60
C ILE A 220 -16.52 -10.81 10.46
N GLY A 221 -16.38 -9.55 10.87
CA GLY A 221 -17.34 -8.89 11.78
C GLY A 221 -16.80 -7.71 12.57
N TYR A 222 -17.49 -7.32 13.65
CA TYR A 222 -17.38 -6.01 14.32
C TYR A 222 -16.45 -5.96 15.55
N GLY A 223 -15.79 -7.06 15.91
CA GLY A 223 -15.04 -7.19 17.17
C GLY A 223 -15.89 -7.80 18.28
N GLN A 224 -15.89 -7.22 19.48
CA GLN A 224 -16.64 -7.74 20.64
C GLN A 224 -18.15 -7.45 20.58
N GLN A 225 -18.53 -6.26 20.10
CA GLN A 225 -19.92 -5.78 20.10
C GLN A 225 -20.18 -4.89 18.87
N ALA A 226 -21.44 -4.77 18.46
CA ALA A 226 -21.83 -3.85 17.40
C ALA A 226 -21.61 -2.39 17.81
N PRO A 227 -21.25 -1.49 16.88
CA PRO A 227 -21.11 -0.07 17.17
C PRO A 227 -22.47 0.52 17.54
N GLU A 228 -22.52 1.29 18.63
CA GLU A 228 -23.75 2.00 19.06
C GLU A 228 -23.63 3.52 18.87
N GLY A 229 -22.50 4.10 19.24
CA GLY A 229 -22.25 5.53 19.01
C GLY A 229 -22.20 5.84 17.52
N MET A 230 -22.84 6.94 17.10
CA MET A 230 -22.92 7.30 15.67
C MET A 230 -21.54 7.44 15.02
N THR A 231 -20.56 7.97 15.76
CA THR A 231 -19.16 8.05 15.30
C THR A 231 -18.60 6.67 14.98
N ASP A 232 -18.78 5.70 15.88
CA ASP A 232 -18.29 4.34 15.71
C ASP A 232 -19.00 3.62 14.56
N VAL A 233 -20.30 3.89 14.35
CA VAL A 233 -21.08 3.35 13.22
C VAL A 233 -20.48 3.82 11.90
N TRP A 234 -20.28 5.13 11.72
CA TRP A 234 -19.71 5.67 10.48
C TRP A 234 -18.27 5.20 10.22
N LEU A 235 -17.43 5.15 11.27
CA LEU A 235 -16.07 4.63 11.15
C LEU A 235 -16.06 3.14 10.78
N THR A 236 -16.98 2.37 11.34
CA THR A 236 -17.11 0.94 11.03
C THR A 236 -17.59 0.75 9.60
N MET A 237 -18.57 1.52 9.12
CA MET A 237 -19.00 1.49 7.72
C MET A 237 -17.88 1.86 6.75
N LEU A 238 -17.10 2.90 7.05
CA LEU A 238 -15.94 3.29 6.23
C LEU A 238 -14.91 2.16 6.16
N SER A 239 -14.55 1.58 7.30
CA SER A 239 -13.63 0.45 7.42
C SER A 239 -14.12 -0.77 6.62
N MET A 240 -15.41 -1.09 6.69
CA MET A 240 -16.00 -2.18 5.91
C MET A 240 -15.93 -1.95 4.40
N ILE A 241 -16.17 -0.72 3.92
CA ILE A 241 -16.08 -0.39 2.48
C ILE A 241 -14.64 -0.55 1.99
N VAL A 242 -13.68 0.03 2.72
CA VAL A 242 -12.25 -0.08 2.40
C VAL A 242 -11.82 -1.55 2.44
N GLY A 243 -12.24 -2.28 3.48
CA GLY A 243 -11.96 -3.68 3.69
C GLY A 243 -12.45 -4.59 2.58
N ALA A 244 -13.75 -4.53 2.27
CA ALA A 244 -14.36 -5.32 1.21
C ALA A 244 -13.73 -5.05 -0.16
N THR A 245 -13.40 -3.77 -0.46
CA THR A 245 -12.73 -3.41 -1.71
C THR A 245 -11.33 -4.01 -1.79
N CYS A 246 -10.54 -3.91 -0.72
CA CYS A 246 -9.21 -4.49 -0.63
C CYS A 246 -9.24 -6.02 -0.78
N TYR A 247 -10.17 -6.68 -0.09
CA TYR A 247 -10.34 -8.13 -0.15
C TYR A 247 -10.78 -8.61 -1.54
N ALA A 248 -11.67 -7.88 -2.21
CA ALA A 248 -12.05 -8.18 -3.59
C ALA A 248 -10.86 -8.05 -4.56
N MET A 249 -10.05 -7.00 -4.43
CA MET A 249 -8.81 -6.86 -5.20
C MET A 249 -7.84 -8.02 -4.94
N PHE A 250 -7.68 -8.42 -3.68
CA PHE A 250 -6.84 -9.57 -3.31
C PHE A 250 -7.27 -10.86 -4.01
N ILE A 251 -8.58 -11.18 -4.01
CA ILE A 251 -9.11 -12.34 -4.72
C ILE A 251 -8.84 -12.24 -6.23
N GLY A 252 -9.01 -11.06 -6.82
CA GLY A 252 -8.72 -10.83 -8.23
C GLY A 252 -7.26 -11.08 -8.59
N HIS A 253 -6.34 -10.55 -7.81
CA HIS A 253 -4.89 -10.76 -8.00
C HIS A 253 -4.46 -12.20 -7.73
N ALA A 254 -5.01 -12.85 -6.71
CA ALA A 254 -4.75 -14.27 -6.43
C ALA A 254 -5.22 -15.15 -7.59
N THR A 255 -6.40 -14.87 -8.15
CA THR A 255 -6.94 -15.57 -9.32
C THR A 255 -6.04 -15.38 -10.54
N ALA A 256 -5.58 -14.15 -10.80
CA ALA A 256 -4.67 -13.86 -11.91
C ALA A 256 -3.32 -14.58 -11.75
N LEU A 257 -2.78 -14.64 -10.54
CA LEU A 257 -1.56 -15.37 -10.24
C LEU A 257 -1.72 -16.87 -10.53
N ILE A 258 -2.79 -17.49 -10.04
CA ILE A 258 -3.08 -18.91 -10.28
C ILE A 258 -3.20 -19.18 -11.79
N GLN A 259 -3.86 -18.30 -12.54
CA GLN A 259 -3.98 -18.42 -13.99
C GLN A 259 -2.63 -18.27 -14.72
N SER A 260 -1.70 -17.46 -14.20
CA SER A 260 -0.38 -17.27 -14.81
C SER A 260 0.59 -18.42 -14.54
N LEU A 261 0.47 -19.12 -13.40
CA LEU A 261 1.42 -20.17 -13.01
C LEU A 261 1.39 -21.40 -13.91
N ASP A 262 0.26 -21.69 -14.56
CA ASP A 262 0.07 -22.91 -15.36
C ASP A 262 -0.42 -22.60 -16.79
N SER A 263 0.08 -21.52 -17.39
CA SER A 263 -0.36 -21.03 -18.70
C SER A 263 -0.21 -22.08 -19.82
N SER A 264 0.95 -22.72 -19.94
CA SER A 264 1.24 -23.72 -20.98
C SER A 264 0.42 -25.01 -20.84
N ARG A 265 0.17 -25.45 -19.61
CA ARG A 265 -0.62 -26.65 -19.34
C ARG A 265 -2.10 -26.38 -19.55
N ARG A 266 -2.59 -25.19 -19.17
CA ARG A 266 -3.95 -24.75 -19.47
C ARG A 266 -4.19 -24.70 -20.97
N GLN A 267 -3.28 -24.11 -21.74
CA GLN A 267 -3.36 -24.10 -23.21
C GLN A 267 -3.42 -25.51 -23.81
N TYR A 268 -2.58 -26.43 -23.32
CA TYR A 268 -2.65 -27.84 -23.71
C TYR A 268 -4.02 -28.46 -23.41
N GLN A 269 -4.55 -28.28 -22.19
CA GLN A 269 -5.84 -28.83 -21.80
C GLN A 269 -7.00 -28.22 -22.62
N GLU A 270 -6.99 -26.92 -22.87
CA GLU A 270 -7.99 -26.25 -23.71
C GLU A 270 -7.95 -26.76 -25.15
N LYS A 271 -6.77 -26.91 -25.73
CA LYS A 271 -6.61 -27.47 -27.08
C LYS A 271 -7.07 -28.93 -27.13
N TYR A 272 -6.65 -29.74 -26.17
CA TYR A 272 -7.04 -31.15 -26.11
C TYR A 272 -8.56 -31.31 -25.95
N LYS A 273 -9.20 -30.45 -25.15
CA LYS A 273 -10.67 -30.42 -25.02
C LYS A 273 -11.38 -30.10 -26.34
N GLN A 274 -10.81 -29.22 -27.18
CA GLN A 274 -11.33 -28.98 -28.54
C GLN A 274 -11.20 -30.24 -29.41
N VAL A 275 -10.10 -30.97 -29.29
CA VAL A 275 -9.91 -32.26 -29.99
C VAL A 275 -10.94 -33.28 -29.54
N GLU A 276 -11.22 -33.40 -28.25
CA GLU A 276 -12.29 -34.28 -27.74
C GLU A 276 -13.66 -33.91 -28.30
N GLN A 277 -13.98 -32.62 -28.35
CA GLN A 277 -15.22 -32.12 -28.97
C GLN A 277 -15.29 -32.50 -30.45
N TYR A 278 -14.18 -32.36 -31.19
CA TYR A 278 -14.09 -32.78 -32.60
C TYR A 278 -14.32 -34.29 -32.78
N MET A 279 -13.67 -35.12 -31.96
CA MET A 279 -13.85 -36.57 -31.99
C MET A 279 -15.28 -37.00 -31.66
N SER A 280 -15.92 -36.28 -30.72
CA SER A 280 -17.31 -36.50 -30.34
C SER A 280 -18.27 -36.13 -31.47
N PHE A 281 -18.09 -34.95 -32.08
CA PHE A 281 -18.89 -34.45 -33.20
C PHE A 281 -18.86 -35.40 -34.40
N HIS A 282 -17.67 -35.91 -34.75
CA HIS A 282 -17.49 -36.88 -35.83
C HIS A 282 -17.77 -38.34 -35.43
N LYS A 283 -18.17 -38.59 -34.18
CA LYS A 283 -18.49 -39.92 -33.64
C LYS A 283 -17.39 -40.96 -33.90
N LEU A 284 -16.13 -40.59 -33.67
CA LEU A 284 -15.01 -41.50 -33.89
C LEU A 284 -15.11 -42.76 -33.00
N PRO A 285 -14.68 -43.94 -33.47
CA PRO A 285 -14.63 -45.18 -32.68
C PRO A 285 -13.70 -45.06 -31.45
N GLY A 286 -13.95 -45.88 -30.42
CA GLY A 286 -13.18 -45.88 -29.17
C GLY A 286 -11.67 -46.03 -29.39
N ASP A 287 -11.27 -47.00 -30.21
CA ASP A 287 -9.86 -47.26 -30.51
C ASP A 287 -9.15 -46.06 -31.15
N THR A 288 -9.84 -45.34 -32.05
CA THR A 288 -9.29 -44.14 -32.68
C THR A 288 -9.13 -43.00 -31.67
N ARG A 289 -10.10 -42.83 -30.77
CA ARG A 289 -10.01 -41.82 -29.70
C ARG A 289 -8.84 -42.09 -28.77
N GLN A 290 -8.64 -43.35 -28.39
CA GLN A 290 -7.54 -43.75 -27.52
C GLN A 290 -6.18 -43.49 -28.19
N ARG A 291 -6.03 -43.85 -29.47
CA ARG A 291 -4.80 -43.55 -30.23
C ARG A 291 -4.52 -42.05 -30.34
N ILE A 292 -5.56 -41.22 -30.51
CA ILE A 292 -5.42 -39.76 -30.53
C ILE A 292 -4.98 -39.25 -29.15
N HIS A 293 -5.56 -39.77 -28.06
CA HIS A 293 -5.16 -39.42 -26.70
C HIS A 293 -3.68 -39.74 -26.43
N GLU A 294 -3.25 -40.97 -26.71
CA GLU A 294 -1.86 -41.42 -26.55
C GLU A 294 -0.89 -40.57 -27.40
N TYR A 295 -1.29 -40.20 -28.62
CA TYR A 295 -0.51 -39.28 -29.45
C TYR A 295 -0.34 -37.90 -28.81
N TYR A 296 -1.42 -37.30 -28.29
CA TYR A 296 -1.35 -35.98 -27.66
C TYR A 296 -0.53 -36.00 -26.37
N GLU A 297 -0.69 -37.03 -25.52
CA GLU A 297 0.15 -37.20 -24.34
C GLU A 297 1.63 -37.34 -24.70
N HIS A 298 1.96 -38.16 -25.70
CA HIS A 298 3.36 -38.39 -26.07
C HIS A 298 3.98 -37.19 -26.81
N ARG A 299 3.22 -36.51 -27.69
CA ARG A 299 3.73 -35.39 -28.52
C ARG A 299 3.93 -34.11 -27.71
N TYR A 300 3.04 -33.83 -26.77
CA TYR A 300 3.04 -32.56 -26.03
C TYR A 300 3.41 -32.73 -24.55
N GLN A 301 3.38 -33.95 -23.99
CA GLN A 301 3.79 -34.23 -22.61
C GLN A 301 3.09 -33.32 -21.57
N GLY A 302 1.84 -32.97 -21.84
CA GLY A 302 1.04 -32.09 -20.98
C GLY A 302 1.32 -30.59 -21.10
N LYS A 303 2.19 -30.16 -22.02
CA LYS A 303 2.47 -28.74 -22.29
C LYS A 303 2.44 -28.44 -23.79
N MET A 304 1.80 -27.34 -24.16
CA MET A 304 1.72 -26.93 -25.57
C MET A 304 2.48 -25.63 -25.77
N PHE A 305 3.27 -25.57 -26.82
CA PHE A 305 4.02 -24.38 -27.25
C PHE A 305 3.76 -24.16 -28.74
N ASP A 306 3.68 -22.89 -29.14
CA ASP A 306 3.68 -22.51 -30.56
C ASP A 306 5.13 -22.33 -31.02
N GLU A 307 5.82 -23.44 -31.24
CA GLU A 307 7.25 -23.44 -31.56
C GLU A 307 7.57 -22.61 -32.81
N GLU A 308 6.71 -22.64 -33.83
CA GLU A 308 6.94 -21.91 -35.08
C GLU A 308 6.86 -20.39 -34.86
N ASN A 309 5.86 -19.92 -34.11
CA ASN A 309 5.76 -18.50 -33.78
C ASN A 309 6.91 -18.06 -32.85
N ILE A 310 7.22 -18.86 -31.83
CA ILE A 310 8.33 -18.56 -30.89
C ILE A 310 9.65 -18.46 -31.66
N LEU A 311 9.96 -19.42 -32.53
CA LEU A 311 11.16 -19.37 -33.34
C LEU A 311 11.11 -18.19 -34.31
N GLY A 312 9.96 -17.88 -34.91
CA GLY A 312 9.77 -16.75 -35.83
C GLY A 312 10.10 -15.37 -35.22
N GLU A 313 9.88 -15.20 -33.92
CA GLU A 313 10.20 -13.98 -33.17
C GLU A 313 11.69 -13.83 -32.84
N LEU A 314 12.46 -14.93 -32.88
CA LEU A 314 13.90 -14.91 -32.59
C LEU A 314 14.70 -14.38 -33.79
N SER A 315 15.86 -13.79 -33.50
CA SER A 315 16.84 -13.43 -34.54
C SER A 315 17.47 -14.70 -35.13
N GLU A 316 17.94 -14.62 -36.38
CA GLU A 316 18.60 -15.77 -37.05
C GLU A 316 19.71 -16.42 -36.21
N PRO A 317 20.63 -15.68 -35.56
CA PRO A 317 21.66 -16.30 -34.73
C PRO A 317 21.15 -16.97 -33.45
N LEU A 318 19.91 -16.69 -33.02
CA LEU A 318 19.26 -17.36 -31.88
C LEU A 318 18.49 -18.61 -32.31
N LYS A 319 18.22 -18.77 -33.61
CA LYS A 319 17.59 -19.96 -34.20
C LYS A 319 18.59 -21.03 -34.59
N GLU A 320 19.77 -20.62 -35.10
CA GLU A 320 20.91 -21.49 -35.46
C GLU A 320 21.53 -22.20 -34.26
#